data_AF-A0AA36MH06-F1
#
_entry.id   AF-A0AA36MH06-F1
#
_cell.length_a   1.000
_cell.length_b   1.000
_cell.length_c   1.000
_cell.angle_alpha   90.00
_cell.angle_beta   90.00
_cell.angle_gamma   90.00
#
_symmetry.space_group_name_H-M   'P 1'
#
loop_
_entity.id
_entity.type
_entity.pdbx_description
1 polymer ?
#
loop_
_entity_poly.entity_id
_entity_poly.type
_entity_poly.pdbx_seq_one_letter_code
_entity_poly.pdbx_strand_id
1 'polypeptide(L)'
;MENTLFSINHLLYGCVEEAKDFQKEGGSSGGKSKDKKMRTSFSKDQIATLEERFCLQKYLTSSERTSLAEQLNMSDAQVKTWFQNRRTKWRRHESEMREQQRKAVARILESQLSHNQISCQQR
;
A
#
# COMPACT_ATOMS: atom_id res chain seq x y z
N MET A 1 -11.43 -27.39 4.59
CA MET A 1 -10.25 -27.28 3.73
C MET A 1 -10.70 -26.97 2.30
N GLU A 2 -11.37 -25.84 2.09
CA GLU A 2 -11.66 -25.22 0.80
C GLU A 2 -11.80 -23.73 1.14
N ASN A 3 -11.02 -22.77 0.64
CA ASN A 3 -10.74 -22.48 -0.76
C ASN A 3 -9.39 -21.77 -0.89
N THR A 4 -8.37 -22.51 -1.30
CA THR A 4 -7.09 -21.97 -1.78
C THR A 4 -7.19 -21.37 -3.19
N LEU A 5 -8.36 -21.45 -3.85
CA LEU A 5 -8.50 -21.08 -5.26
C LEU A 5 -8.96 -19.64 -5.54
N PHE A 6 -9.35 -18.86 -4.51
CA PHE A 6 -9.58 -17.40 -4.69
C PHE A 6 -8.33 -16.57 -4.34
N SER A 7 -7.33 -17.17 -3.68
CA SER A 7 -6.10 -16.49 -3.24
C SER A 7 -4.97 -16.51 -4.29
N ILE A 8 -5.11 -17.30 -5.35
CA ILE A 8 -4.04 -17.49 -6.35
C ILE A 8 -4.13 -16.47 -7.51
N ASN A 9 -5.30 -15.88 -7.79
CA ASN A 9 -5.46 -14.98 -8.95
C ASN A 9 -5.29 -13.47 -8.66
N HIS A 10 -5.27 -13.02 -7.41
CA HIS A 10 -5.06 -11.58 -7.10
C HIS A 10 -3.61 -11.22 -6.72
N LEU A 11 -2.72 -12.21 -6.54
CA LEU A 11 -1.31 -11.97 -6.24
C LEU A 11 -0.44 -11.71 -7.49
N LEU A 12 -1.01 -11.74 -8.68
CA LEU A 12 -0.27 -11.53 -9.94
C LEU A 12 -0.72 -10.30 -10.78
N TYR A 13 -1.77 -9.57 -10.38
CA TYR A 13 -2.29 -8.43 -11.15
C TYR A 13 -2.20 -7.05 -10.48
N GLY A 14 -1.55 -6.92 -9.32
CA GLY A 14 -1.35 -5.62 -8.66
C GLY A 14 0.02 -4.97 -8.88
N CYS A 15 0.92 -5.61 -9.64
CA CYS A 15 2.33 -5.19 -9.76
C CYS A 15 2.57 -4.14 -10.87
N VAL A 16 1.55 -3.69 -11.60
CA VAL A 16 1.74 -2.94 -12.87
C VAL A 16 1.06 -1.56 -12.93
N GLU A 17 0.44 -1.03 -11.87
CA GLU A 17 -0.27 0.28 -11.99
C GLU A 17 0.04 1.34 -10.93
N GLU A 18 1.30 1.48 -10.49
CA GLU A 18 1.70 2.71 -9.78
C GLU A 18 3.08 3.25 -10.18
N ALA A 19 3.51 3.01 -11.43
CA ALA A 19 4.73 3.64 -11.98
C ALA A 19 4.55 5.11 -12.41
N LYS A 20 3.45 5.80 -12.03
CA LYS A 20 3.09 7.10 -12.59
C LYS A 20 2.92 8.29 -11.64
N ASP A 21 3.13 8.15 -10.33
CA ASP A 21 3.05 9.33 -9.46
C ASP A 21 4.13 9.33 -8.39
N PHE A 22 5.33 9.73 -8.80
CA PHE A 22 6.40 10.15 -7.88
C PHE A 22 6.87 11.56 -8.23
N GLN A 23 5.95 12.49 -8.43
CA GLN A 23 6.28 13.91 -8.42
C GLN A 23 5.14 14.70 -7.77
N LYS A 24 5.46 15.26 -6.60
CA LYS A 24 4.97 16.53 -6.03
C LYS A 24 4.31 16.38 -4.66
N GLU A 25 5.03 16.80 -3.62
CA GLU A 25 4.49 17.53 -2.46
C GLU A 25 5.67 18.26 -1.82
N GLY A 26 5.97 19.45 -2.37
CA GLY A 26 6.85 20.44 -1.76
C GLY A 26 6.01 21.35 -0.88
N GLY A 27 6.11 21.18 0.44
CA GLY A 27 5.49 22.05 1.44
C GLY A 27 6.52 22.41 2.50
N SER A 28 7.07 23.61 2.40
CA SER A 28 7.98 24.23 3.37
C SER A 28 7.18 24.85 4.51
N SER A 29 7.50 24.51 5.76
CA SER A 29 7.21 25.37 6.92
C SER A 29 8.12 25.01 8.10
N GLY A 30 8.83 26.01 8.61
CA GLY A 30 9.94 25.89 9.56
C GLY A 30 9.58 25.44 10.98
N GLY A 31 10.61 24.93 11.67
CA GLY A 31 10.57 24.56 13.08
C GLY A 31 11.90 23.94 13.51
N LYS A 32 12.65 24.67 14.35
CA LYS A 32 14.04 24.43 14.76
C LYS A 32 14.25 23.12 15.56
N SER A 33 15.44 22.54 15.36
CA SER A 33 16.23 21.72 16.30
C SER A 33 15.94 20.21 16.47
N LYS A 34 16.70 19.42 15.70
CA LYS A 34 17.48 18.20 16.05
C LYS A 34 17.76 17.45 14.75
N ASP A 35 19.03 17.34 14.35
CA ASP A 35 19.56 16.67 13.15
C ASP A 35 18.53 15.88 12.31
N LYS A 36 17.73 16.60 11.52
CA LYS A 36 16.92 15.95 10.49
C LYS A 36 17.90 15.57 9.40
N LYS A 37 18.34 14.30 9.43
CA LYS A 37 19.06 13.67 8.33
C LYS A 37 18.39 14.12 7.03
N MET A 38 19.15 14.79 6.17
CA MET A 38 18.67 15.33 4.91
C MET A 38 17.87 14.24 4.19
N ARG A 39 16.66 14.58 3.73
CA ARG A 39 15.79 13.62 3.07
C ARG A 39 16.47 13.18 1.78
N THR A 40 17.00 11.97 1.79
CA THR A 40 17.62 11.36 0.61
C THR A 40 16.53 10.79 -0.28
N SER A 41 16.56 11.13 -1.57
CA SER A 41 15.74 10.49 -2.59
C SER A 41 16.49 9.27 -3.10
N PHE A 42 15.81 8.12 -3.18
CA PHE A 42 16.37 6.92 -3.81
C PHE A 42 16.33 7.07 -5.34
N SER A 43 17.29 6.44 -6.02
CA SER A 43 17.27 6.31 -7.47
C SER A 43 16.09 5.45 -7.94
N LYS A 44 15.68 5.60 -9.20
CA LYS A 44 14.63 4.77 -9.81
C LYS A 44 15.01 3.29 -9.78
N ASP A 45 16.26 2.94 -10.09
CA ASP A 45 16.74 1.56 -10.05
C ASP A 45 16.68 0.98 -8.62
N GLN A 46 17.07 1.77 -7.61
CA GLN A 46 16.96 1.36 -6.21
C GLN A 46 15.51 1.07 -5.82
N ILE A 47 14.58 1.93 -6.23
CA ILE A 47 13.14 1.73 -5.99
C ILE A 47 12.64 0.47 -6.70
N ALA A 48 13.02 0.27 -7.97
CA ALA A 48 12.59 -0.89 -8.75
C ALA A 48 13.01 -2.21 -8.09
N THR A 49 14.27 -2.35 -7.68
CA THR A 49 14.73 -3.56 -6.98
C THR A 49 14.05 -3.75 -5.62
N LEU A 50 13.82 -2.67 -4.87
CA LEU A 50 13.08 -2.73 -3.60
C LEU A 50 11.64 -3.20 -3.80
N GLU A 51 10.96 -2.72 -4.85
CA GLU A 51 9.61 -3.14 -5.21
C GLU A 51 9.55 -4.58 -5.68
N GLU A 52 10.47 -5.00 -6.56
CA GLU A 52 10.59 -6.39 -7.00
C GLU A 52 10.77 -7.33 -5.80
N ARG A 53 11.71 -7.02 -4.89
CA ARG A 53 11.91 -7.83 -3.69
C ARG A 53 10.68 -7.82 -2.79
N PHE A 54 9.98 -6.68 -2.67
CA PHE A 54 8.76 -6.59 -1.88
C PHE A 54 7.62 -7.43 -2.45
N CYS A 55 7.51 -7.51 -3.78
CA CYS A 55 6.53 -8.35 -4.45
C CYS A 55 6.72 -9.83 -4.08
N LEU A 56 7.97 -10.30 -4.06
CA LEU A 56 8.33 -11.64 -3.63
C LEU A 56 8.14 -11.84 -2.12
N GLN A 57 8.55 -10.87 -1.30
CA GLN A 57 8.61 -11.03 0.15
C GLN A 57 8.31 -9.73 0.90
N LYS A 58 7.20 -9.69 1.65
CA LYS A 58 6.71 -8.49 2.35
C LYS A 58 7.49 -8.15 3.64
N TYR A 59 8.23 -9.13 4.17
CA TYR A 59 8.99 -9.02 5.43
C TYR A 59 10.37 -9.65 5.25
N LEU A 60 11.43 -8.88 5.46
CA LEU A 60 12.81 -9.38 5.40
C LEU A 60 13.32 -9.73 6.80
N THR A 61 14.10 -10.81 6.88
CA THR A 61 14.94 -11.12 8.04
C THR A 61 16.10 -10.12 8.14
N SER A 62 16.85 -10.15 9.26
CA SER A 62 18.00 -9.24 9.43
C SER A 62 19.08 -9.47 8.39
N SER A 63 19.40 -10.74 8.09
CA SER A 63 20.46 -11.09 7.12
C SER A 63 20.10 -10.67 5.71
N GLU A 64 18.87 -10.94 5.26
CA GLU A 64 18.40 -10.53 3.92
C GLU A 64 18.40 -9.01 3.76
N ARG A 65 18.07 -8.28 4.82
CA ARG A 65 18.08 -6.82 4.80
C ARG A 65 19.49 -6.26 4.63
N THR A 66 20.46 -6.80 5.36
CA THR A 66 21.88 -6.43 5.21
C THR A 66 22.37 -6.71 3.79
N SER A 67 22.07 -7.89 3.25
CA SER A 67 22.46 -8.27 1.89
C SER A 67 21.86 -7.33 0.84
N LEU A 68 20.57 -6.98 0.95
CA LEU A 68 19.92 -6.04 0.04
C LEU A 68 20.46 -4.60 0.18
N ALA A 69 20.81 -4.20 1.41
CA ALA A 69 21.40 -2.90 1.68
C ALA A 69 22.77 -2.75 1.00
N GLU A 70 23.62 -3.79 1.07
CA GLU A 70 24.90 -3.83 0.39
C GLU A 70 24.74 -3.77 -1.13
N GLN A 71 23.82 -4.56 -1.70
CA GLN A 71 23.54 -4.57 -3.15
C GLN A 71 23.09 -3.20 -3.69
N LEU A 72 22.28 -2.46 -2.92
CA LEU A 72 21.74 -1.16 -3.33
C LEU A 72 22.60 0.03 -2.86
N ASN A 73 23.72 -0.24 -2.19
CA ASN A 73 24.59 0.75 -1.57
C ASN A 73 23.83 1.70 -0.62
N MET A 74 22.95 1.12 0.20
CA MET A 74 22.10 1.76 1.20
C MET A 74 22.46 1.26 2.61
N SER A 75 21.98 1.95 3.65
CA SER A 75 22.06 1.43 5.03
C SER A 75 20.92 0.46 5.34
N ASP A 76 21.17 -0.52 6.23
CA ASP A 76 20.14 -1.43 6.75
C ASP A 76 18.91 -0.66 7.26
N ALA A 77 19.14 0.47 7.95
CA ALA A 77 18.08 1.32 8.47
C ALA A 77 17.21 1.96 7.37
N GLN A 78 17.79 2.33 6.23
CA GLN A 78 17.05 2.85 5.09
C GLN A 78 16.17 1.76 4.47
N VAL A 79 16.72 0.55 4.26
CA VAL A 79 15.95 -0.59 3.74
C VAL A 79 14.82 -0.96 4.72
N LYS A 80 15.11 -1.00 6.03
CA LYS A 80 14.10 -1.25 7.09
C LYS A 80 12.96 -0.25 7.02
N THR A 81 13.29 1.04 6.93
CA THR A 81 12.32 2.14 6.86
C THR A 81 11.50 2.07 5.59
N TRP A 82 12.14 1.79 4.45
CA TRP A 82 11.45 1.64 3.17
C TRP A 82 10.44 0.48 3.22
N PHE A 83 10.84 -0.70 3.70
CA PHE A 83 9.93 -1.85 3.83
C PHE A 83 8.78 -1.57 4.80
N GLN A 84 9.03 -0.85 5.90
CA GLN A 84 7.99 -0.45 6.84
C GLN A 84 6.98 0.52 6.21
N ASN A 85 7.46 1.51 5.46
CA ASN A 85 6.61 2.45 4.73
C ASN A 85 5.81 1.73 3.64
N ARG A 86 6.45 0.82 2.90
CA ARG A 86 5.82 0.05 1.83
C ARG A 86 4.70 -0.84 2.38
N ARG A 87 4.92 -1.56 3.49
CA ARG A 87 3.86 -2.31 4.18
C ARG A 87 2.71 -1.44 4.66
N THR A 88 3.01 -0.21 5.10
CA THR A 88 1.97 0.72 5.55
C THR A 88 1.11 1.18 4.38
N LYS A 89 1.72 1.52 3.23
CA LYS A 89 0.97 1.83 2.00
C LYS A 89 0.11 0.66 1.55
N TRP A 90 0.68 -0.55 1.53
CA TRP A 90 -0.04 -1.78 1.16
C TRP A 90 -1.28 -2.03 2.04
N ARG A 91 -1.13 -1.98 3.38
CA ARG A 91 -2.26 -2.18 4.30
C ARG A 91 -3.33 -1.09 4.19
N ARG A 92 -2.93 0.17 3.93
CA ARG A 92 -3.89 1.26 3.71
C ARG A 92 -4.75 0.98 2.49
N HIS A 93 -4.13 0.59 1.38
CA HIS A 93 -4.86 0.24 0.17
C HIS A 93 -5.88 -0.88 0.41
N GLU A 94 -5.50 -1.96 1.11
CA GLU A 94 -6.45 -3.02 1.46
C GLU A 94 -7.60 -2.56 2.37
N SER A 95 -7.31 -1.65 3.31
CA SER A 95 -8.32 -1.07 4.20
C SER A 95 -9.30 -0.18 3.43
N GLU A 96 -8.79 0.67 2.54
CA GLU A 96 -9.57 1.58 1.72
C GLU A 96 -10.49 0.80 0.77
N MET A 97 -9.98 -0.25 0.11
CA MET A 97 -10.79 -1.12 -0.76
C MET A 97 -11.92 -1.79 0.03
N ARG A 98 -11.63 -2.31 1.23
CA ARG A 98 -12.64 -2.93 2.10
C ARG A 98 -13.68 -1.91 2.58
N GLU A 99 -13.26 -0.69 2.89
CA GLU A 99 -14.17 0.39 3.27
C GLU A 99 -15.07 0.81 2.10
N GLN A 100 -14.53 0.90 0.88
CA GLN A 100 -15.31 1.19 -0.32
C GLN A 100 -16.35 0.10 -0.59
N GLN A 101 -15.99 -1.17 -0.45
CA GLN A 101 -16.93 -2.28 -0.55
C GLN A 101 -18.03 -2.17 0.52
N ARG A 102 -17.67 -1.88 1.77
CA ARG A 102 -18.66 -1.68 2.84
C ARG A 102 -19.62 -0.54 2.53
N LYS A 103 -19.11 0.59 2.02
CA LYS A 103 -19.93 1.73 1.61
C LYS A 103 -20.84 1.39 0.42
N ALA A 104 -20.36 0.61 -0.54
CA ALA A 104 -21.17 0.18 -1.68
C ALA A 104 -22.33 -0.73 -1.24
N VAL A 105 -22.06 -1.70 -0.36
CA VAL A 105 -23.10 -2.58 0.21
C VAL A 105 -24.13 -1.78 1.01
N ALA A 106 -23.68 -0.83 1.84
CA ALA A 106 -24.58 0.02 2.61
C ALA A 106 -25.55 0.82 1.70
N ARG A 107 -25.04 1.41 0.60
CA ARG A 107 -25.87 2.14 -0.37
C ARG A 107 -26.91 1.24 -1.05
N ILE A 108 -26.53 0.01 -1.41
CA ILE A 108 -27.46 -0.95 -2.02
C ILE A 108 -28.58 -1.32 -1.05
N LEU A 109 -28.23 -1.63 0.20
CA LEU A 109 -29.20 -1.98 1.23
C LEU A 109 -30.17 -0.82 1.51
N GLU A 110 -29.66 0.41 1.60
CA GLU A 110 -30.48 1.61 1.78
C GLU A 110 -31.45 1.82 0.61
N SER A 111 -30.99 1.64 -0.62
CA SER A 111 -31.85 1.72 -1.81
C SER A 111 -32.95 0.65 -1.80
N GLN A 112 -32.64 -0.59 -1.40
CA GLN A 112 -33.63 -1.67 -1.31
C GLN A 112 -34.67 -1.41 -0.22
N LEU A 113 -34.25 -0.90 0.94
CA LEU A 113 -35.16 -0.51 2.02
C LEU A 113 -36.10 0.61 1.57
N SER A 114 -35.60 1.60 0.83
CA SER A 114 -36.42 2.69 0.27
C SER A 114 -37.45 2.16 -0.74
N HIS A 115 -37.05 1.29 -1.68
CA HIS A 115 -37.97 0.67 -2.65
C HIS A 115 -39.08 -0.14 -1.97
N ASN A 116 -38.75 -0.92 -0.94
CA ASN A 116 -39.72 -1.71 -0.18
C ASN A 116 -40.70 -0.84 0.61
N GLN A 117 -40.27 0.30 1.15
CA GLN A 117 -41.17 1.23 1.86
C GLN A 117 -42.20 1.86 0.92
N ILE A 118 -41.79 2.28 -0.29
CA ILE A 118 -42.70 2.85 -1.28
C ILE A 118 -43.72 1.81 -1.75
N SER A 119 -43.27 0.56 -1.97
CA SER A 119 -44.17 -0.53 -2.38
C SER A 119 -45.22 -0.89 -1.33
N CYS A 120 -44.95 -0.65 -0.04
CA CYS A 120 -45.89 -0.95 1.05
C CYS A 120 -46.98 0.13 1.18
N GLN A 121 -46.69 1.38 0.81
CA GLN A 121 -47.63 2.51 0.89
C GLN A 121 -48.66 2.58 -0.26
N GLN A 122 -48.49 1.80 -1.32
CA GLN A 122 -49.38 1.77 -2.49
C GLN A 122 -50.39 0.61 -2.49
N ARG A 123 -50.58 -0.07 -1.36
CA ARG A 123 -51.64 -1.07 -1.13
C ARG A 123 -52.60 -0.58 -0.04
#